data_AF-A0A955DBI4-F1
#
_entry.id   AF-A0A955DBI4-F1
#
_cell.length_a   1.000
_cell.length_b   1.000
_cell.length_c   1.000
_cell.angle_alpha   90.00
_cell.angle_beta   90.00
_cell.angle_gamma   90.00
#
_symmetry.space_group_name_H-M   'P 1'
#
loop_
_entity.id
_entity.type
_entity.pdbx_description
1 polymer ?
#
loop_
_entity_poly.entity_id
_entity_poly.type
_entity_poly.pdbx_seq_one_letter_code
_entity_poly.pdbx_strand_id
1 'polypeptide(L)'
;MSTIHAPTTPPMRTPAPHAHDWLKRLAGRFLAFEGADGSGKSTQLQRFVAACRAAGLAVCEVREPGGTYVGERIRAVLLEPADEDICLRTEMLLYTAAAARRVEAPLGRAREG
;
A
#
# COMPACT_ATOMS: atom_id res chain seq x y z
N MET A 1 32.70 -30.39 -8.62
CA MET A 1 32.29 -29.24 -9.47
C MET A 1 30.78 -29.13 -9.41
N SER A 2 30.24 -28.22 -8.61
CA SER A 2 28.79 -28.02 -8.45
C SER A 2 28.39 -26.72 -9.14
N THR A 3 27.61 -26.81 -10.21
CA THR A 3 27.21 -25.67 -11.02
C THR A 3 25.95 -25.05 -10.41
N ILE A 4 26.07 -23.84 -9.86
CA ILE A 4 24.94 -23.06 -9.36
C ILE A 4 24.14 -22.56 -10.56
N HIS A 5 22.90 -23.03 -10.73
CA HIS A 5 21.96 -22.48 -11.71
C HIS A 5 21.44 -21.13 -11.19
N ALA A 6 21.65 -20.05 -11.94
CA ALA A 6 21.06 -18.76 -11.64
C ALA A 6 19.52 -18.86 -11.75
N PRO A 7 18.74 -18.21 -10.86
CA PRO A 7 17.28 -18.20 -10.96
C PRO A 7 16.87 -17.48 -12.24
N THR A 8 16.34 -18.22 -13.20
CA THR A 8 15.71 -17.65 -14.40
C THR A 8 14.41 -16.98 -14.00
N THR A 9 14.33 -15.67 -14.16
CA THR A 9 13.07 -14.93 -13.97
C THR A 9 12.13 -15.38 -15.10
N PRO A 10 10.94 -15.96 -14.78
CA PRO A 10 10.01 -16.37 -15.82
C PRO A 10 9.57 -15.14 -16.64
N PRO A 11 9.40 -15.28 -17.96
CA PRO A 11 8.97 -14.16 -18.79
C PRO A 11 7.59 -13.67 -18.32
N MET A 12 7.44 -12.36 -18.22
CA MET A 12 6.14 -11.75 -17.95
C MET A 12 5.16 -12.17 -19.05
N ARG A 13 4.14 -12.94 -18.67
CA ARG A 13 3.03 -13.27 -19.57
C ARG A 13 2.32 -11.99 -19.98
N THR A 14 2.19 -11.76 -21.28
CA THR A 14 1.32 -10.69 -21.80
C THR A 14 -0.12 -11.00 -21.39
N PRO A 15 -0.82 -10.07 -20.71
CA PRO A 15 -2.21 -10.30 -20.31
C PRO A 15 -3.11 -10.47 -21.55
N ALA A 16 -4.05 -11.41 -21.47
CA ALA A 16 -5.05 -11.63 -22.51
C ALA A 16 -5.87 -10.35 -22.76
N PRO A 17 -6.39 -10.11 -23.98
CA PRO A 17 -7.38 -9.06 -24.20
C PRO A 17 -8.56 -9.33 -23.24
N HIS A 18 -8.98 -8.32 -22.48
CA HIS A 18 -9.92 -8.37 -21.33
C HIS A 18 -9.36 -8.71 -19.93
N ALA A 19 -8.06 -8.95 -19.76
CA ALA A 19 -7.49 -9.28 -18.44
C ALA A 19 -7.71 -8.20 -17.36
N HIS A 20 -8.07 -6.98 -17.76
CA HIS A 20 -8.29 -5.84 -16.87
C HIS A 20 -9.76 -5.42 -16.74
N ASP A 21 -10.73 -6.12 -17.35
CA ASP A 21 -12.15 -5.72 -17.26
C ASP A 21 -12.71 -5.87 -15.84
N TRP A 22 -12.16 -6.78 -15.02
CA TRP A 22 -12.50 -6.87 -13.61
C TRP A 22 -12.05 -5.64 -12.80
N LEU A 23 -10.99 -4.94 -13.23
CA LEU A 23 -10.53 -3.72 -12.57
C LEU A 23 -11.60 -2.63 -12.65
N LYS A 24 -12.31 -2.52 -13.77
CA LYS A 24 -13.39 -1.54 -13.93
C LYS A 24 -14.53 -1.76 -12.93
N ARG A 25 -14.76 -3.00 -12.49
CA ARG A 25 -15.76 -3.31 -11.44
C ARG A 25 -15.36 -2.80 -10.05
N LEU A 26 -14.10 -2.41 -9.87
CA LEU A 26 -13.57 -1.82 -8.63
C LEU A 26 -13.70 -0.29 -8.59
N ALA A 27 -14.21 0.36 -9.64
CA ALA A 27 -14.45 1.80 -9.60
C ALA A 27 -15.34 2.18 -8.41
N GLY A 28 -14.92 3.22 -7.65
CA GLY A 28 -15.62 3.68 -6.46
C GLY A 28 -15.50 2.77 -5.23
N ARG A 29 -14.61 1.75 -5.26
CA ARG A 29 -14.34 0.89 -4.11
C ARG A 29 -13.14 1.37 -3.31
N PHE A 30 -13.16 1.10 -2.00
CA PHE A 30 -12.01 1.23 -1.12
C PHE A 30 -11.38 -0.15 -0.91
N LEU A 31 -10.07 -0.27 -1.18
CA LEU A 31 -9.30 -1.51 -1.03
C LEU A 31 -8.15 -1.28 -0.06
N ALA A 32 -7.95 -2.24 0.86
CA ALA A 32 -6.84 -2.24 1.80
C ALA A 32 -5.89 -3.42 1.48
N PHE A 33 -4.58 -3.17 1.57
CA PHE A 33 -3.53 -4.16 1.38
C PHE A 33 -2.89 -4.49 2.73
N GLU A 34 -3.27 -5.62 3.31
CA GLU A 34 -2.86 -6.05 4.65
C GLU A 34 -1.83 -7.19 4.64
N GLY A 35 -1.09 -7.34 5.73
CA GLY A 35 -0.13 -8.44 5.92
C GLY A 35 1.07 -8.08 6.80
N ALA A 36 1.92 -9.05 7.11
CA ALA A 36 3.13 -8.85 7.91
C ALA A 36 4.16 -7.93 7.22
N ASP A 37 5.07 -7.34 7.99
CA ASP A 37 6.14 -6.52 7.43
C ASP A 37 7.11 -7.35 6.58
N GLY A 38 7.65 -6.72 5.53
CA GLY A 38 8.44 -7.40 4.52
C GLY A 38 7.65 -8.29 3.54
N SER A 39 6.35 -8.52 3.73
CA SER A 39 5.55 -9.40 2.84
C SER A 39 5.33 -8.88 1.41
N GLY A 40 5.84 -7.68 1.09
CA GLY A 40 5.77 -7.10 -0.25
C GLY A 40 4.50 -6.30 -0.56
N LYS A 41 3.69 -5.95 0.46
CA LYS A 41 2.46 -5.15 0.33
C LYS A 41 2.66 -3.88 -0.50
N SER A 42 3.72 -3.12 -0.21
CA SER A 42 4.04 -1.88 -0.94
C SER A 42 4.32 -2.16 -2.42
N THR A 43 5.04 -3.24 -2.73
CA THR A 43 5.31 -3.63 -4.12
C THR A 43 4.04 -4.03 -4.85
N GLN A 44 3.16 -4.79 -4.20
CA GLN A 44 1.89 -5.21 -4.79
C GLN A 44 0.92 -4.03 -4.97
N LEU A 45 0.86 -3.11 -4.02
CA LEU A 45 0.09 -1.87 -4.13
C LEU A 45 0.54 -1.08 -5.38
N GLN A 46 1.84 -0.87 -5.54
CA GLN A 46 2.39 -0.13 -6.70
C GLN A 46 2.05 -0.81 -8.04
N ARG A 47 2.16 -2.14 -8.11
CA ARG A 47 1.78 -2.92 -9.30
C ARG A 47 0.29 -2.81 -9.60
N PHE A 48 -0.55 -2.92 -8.56
CA PHE A 48 -1.99 -2.81 -8.68
C PHE A 48 -2.43 -1.41 -9.14
N VAL A 49 -1.84 -0.36 -8.56
CA VAL A 49 -2.08 1.03 -8.96
C VAL A 49 -1.69 1.24 -10.43
N ALA A 50 -0.53 0.74 -10.85
CA ALA A 50 -0.09 0.83 -12.24
C ALA A 50 -1.07 0.13 -13.20
N ALA A 51 -1.56 -1.07 -12.84
CA ALA A 51 -2.56 -1.79 -13.62
C ALA A 51 -3.90 -1.04 -13.69
N CYS A 52 -4.35 -0.44 -12.58
CA CYS A 52 -5.58 0.37 -12.55
C CYS A 52 -5.46 1.61 -13.44
N ARG A 53 -4.33 2.34 -13.36
CA ARG A 53 -4.06 3.50 -14.22
C ARG A 53 -4.01 3.10 -15.70
N ALA A 54 -3.35 2.00 -16.02
CA ALA A 54 -3.31 1.45 -17.39
C ALA A 54 -4.70 1.03 -17.90
N ALA A 55 -5.62 0.68 -17.00
CA ALA A 55 -7.02 0.39 -17.33
C ALA A 55 -7.92 1.63 -17.37
N GLY A 56 -7.36 2.85 -17.24
CA GLY A 56 -8.10 4.11 -17.28
C GLY A 56 -8.84 4.46 -15.99
N LEU A 57 -8.47 3.85 -14.86
CA LEU A 57 -9.09 4.15 -13.56
C LEU A 57 -8.31 5.22 -12.82
N ALA A 58 -9.04 6.19 -12.28
CA ALA A 58 -8.49 7.16 -11.36
C ALA A 58 -8.29 6.50 -9.99
N VAL A 59 -7.07 6.56 -9.44
CA VAL A 59 -6.70 5.88 -8.19
C VAL A 59 -6.25 6.89 -7.14
N CYS A 60 -6.85 6.81 -5.95
CA CYS A 60 -6.41 7.53 -4.75
C CYS A 60 -5.64 6.55 -3.85
N GLU A 61 -4.35 6.84 -3.61
CA GLU A 61 -3.49 6.01 -2.77
C GLU A 61 -3.48 6.56 -1.35
N VAL A 62 -3.60 5.67 -0.36
CA VAL A 62 -3.36 6.02 1.03
C VAL A 62 -2.52 4.94 1.73
N ARG A 63 -1.69 5.39 2.68
CA ARG A 63 -0.85 4.58 3.54
C ARG A 63 -1.09 4.96 5.00
N GLU A 64 -1.25 3.96 5.87
CA GLU A 64 -1.36 4.13 7.31
C GLU A 64 -0.46 3.12 8.05
N PRO A 65 0.19 3.52 9.17
CA PRO A 65 0.42 4.91 9.58
C PRO A 65 1.29 5.61 8.51
N GLY A 66 0.98 6.88 8.19
CA GLY A 66 1.63 7.63 7.11
C GLY A 66 0.66 8.50 6.30
N GLY A 67 1.08 8.93 5.11
CA GLY A 67 0.24 9.65 4.14
C GLY A 67 -0.04 11.12 4.47
N THR A 68 0.39 11.60 5.64
CA THR A 68 0.35 13.01 6.05
C THR A 68 1.64 13.37 6.78
N TYR A 69 1.98 14.67 6.87
CA TYR A 69 3.17 15.09 7.62
C TYR A 69 3.21 14.51 9.04
N VAL A 70 2.10 14.61 9.78
CA VAL A 70 2.00 14.07 11.15
C VAL A 70 2.01 12.54 11.14
N GLY A 71 1.28 11.89 10.23
CA GLY A 71 1.24 10.44 10.11
C GLY A 71 2.60 9.82 9.79
N GLU A 72 3.42 10.47 8.96
CA GLU A 72 4.79 10.02 8.67
C GLU A 72 5.71 10.16 9.91
N ARG A 73 5.52 11.19 10.74
CA ARG A 73 6.27 11.31 12.01
C ARG A 73 5.89 10.22 13.00
N ILE A 74 4.60 9.93 13.14
CA ILE A 74 4.12 8.84 14.00
C ILE A 74 4.62 7.49 13.49
N ARG A 75 4.59 7.28 12.16
CA ARG A 75 5.15 6.07 11.54
C ARG A 75 6.62 5.86 11.91
N ALA A 76 7.43 6.92 11.88
CA ALA A 76 8.85 6.81 12.25
C ALA A 76 9.01 6.29 13.69
N VAL A 77 8.26 6.86 14.64
CA VAL A 77 8.26 6.42 16.05
C VAL A 77 7.82 4.96 16.19
N LEU A 78 6.81 4.52 15.42
CA LEU A 78 6.30 3.14 15.47
C LEU A 78 7.24 2.10 14.83
N LEU A 79 8.16 2.53 13.94
CA LEU A 79 9.10 1.65 13.25
C LEU A 79 10.48 1.61 13.91
N GLU A 80 10.75 2.51 14.86
CA GLU A 80 11.96 2.43 15.66
C GLU A 80 11.96 1.10 16.43
N PRO A 81 13.08 0.33 16.39
CA PRO A 81 13.21 -0.86 17.20
C PRO A 81 12.89 -0.49 18.65
N ALA A 82 11.96 -1.20 19.26
CA ALA A 82 11.50 -0.90 20.60
C ALA A 82 12.63 -1.16 21.61
N ASP A 83 13.43 -0.14 21.88
CA ASP A 83 14.21 -0.04 23.12
C ASP A 83 13.20 0.29 24.24
N GLU A 84 12.40 -0.71 24.60
CA GLU A 84 11.53 -0.86 25.80
C GLU A 84 10.47 0.22 26.17
N ASP A 85 10.41 1.41 25.56
CA ASP A 85 9.63 2.54 26.11
C ASP A 85 8.18 2.70 25.58
N ILE A 86 7.76 1.96 24.54
CA ILE A 86 6.39 2.05 24.00
C ILE A 86 5.56 0.83 24.40
N CYS A 87 4.68 1.02 25.39
CA CYS A 87 3.70 -0.01 25.74
C CYS A 87 2.65 -0.17 24.63
N LEU A 88 2.02 -1.35 24.55
CA LEU A 88 0.97 -1.68 23.58
C LEU A 88 -0.13 -0.61 23.47
N ARG A 89 -0.57 -0.03 24.61
CA ARG A 89 -1.62 0.99 24.61
C ARG A 89 -1.15 2.27 23.90
N THR A 90 0.10 2.68 24.12
CA THR A 90 0.70 3.84 23.45
C THR A 90 0.77 3.61 21.94
N GLU A 91 1.22 2.42 21.52
CA GLU A 91 1.28 2.03 20.11
C GLU A 91 -0.10 2.12 19.43
N MET A 92 -1.14 1.56 20.05
CA MET A 92 -2.50 1.61 19.52
C MET A 92 -3.04 3.04 19.41
N LEU A 93 -2.75 3.89 20.40
CA LEU A 93 -3.17 5.30 20.39
C LEU A 93 -2.45 6.09 19.30
N LEU A 94 -1.16 5.86 19.11
CA LEU A 94 -0.37 6.47 18.05
C LEU A 94 -0.88 6.04 16.67
N TYR A 95 -1.14 4.75 16.46
CA TYR A 95 -1.74 4.26 15.22
C TYR A 95 -3.07 4.96 14.92
N THR A 96 -3.95 5.06 15.93
CA THR A 96 -5.24 5.74 15.82
C THR A 96 -5.08 7.23 15.51
N ALA A 97 -4.13 7.91 16.17
CA ALA A 97 -3.84 9.32 15.94
C ALA A 97 -3.31 9.58 14.51
N ALA A 98 -2.49 8.67 13.96
CA ALA A 98 -2.01 8.76 12.59
C ALA A 98 -3.14 8.67 11.55
N ALA A 99 -4.22 7.96 11.88
CA ALA A 99 -5.41 7.82 11.03
C ALA A 99 -6.45 8.95 11.24
N ALA A 100 -6.42 9.67 12.37
CA ALA A 100 -7.49 10.59 12.79
C ALA A 100 -7.77 11.73 11.80
N ARG A 101 -6.74 12.34 11.19
CA ARG A 101 -6.94 13.40 10.18
C ARG A 101 -7.70 12.91 8.95
N ARG A 102 -7.75 11.60 8.73
CA ARG A 102 -8.44 10.97 7.60
C ARG A 102 -9.95 10.78 7.82
N VAL A 103 -10.41 10.86 9.07
CA VAL A 103 -11.85 10.90 9.39
C VAL A 103 -12.44 12.28 9.05
N GLU A 104 -11.65 13.35 9.19
CA GLU A 104 -12.11 14.73 8.95
C GLU A 104 -11.99 15.16 7.48
N ALA A 105 -11.10 14.53 6.70
CA ALA A 105 -10.91 14.84 5.28
C ALA A 105 -11.32 13.63 4.41
N PRO A 106 -12.34 13.74 3.54
CA PRO A 106 -12.71 12.64 2.65
C PRO A 106 -11.52 12.24 1.79
N LEU A 107 -11.38 10.93 1.54
CA LEU A 107 -10.51 10.38 0.50
C LEU A 107 -10.74 11.17 -0.79
N GLY A 108 -9.84 12.12 -1.07
CA GLY A 108 -10.02 13.06 -2.18
C GLY A 108 -10.21 12.29 -3.48
N ARG A 109 -11.08 12.81 -4.36
CA ARG A 109 -11.21 12.28 -5.72
C ARG A 109 -9.80 12.14 -6.30
N ALA A 110 -9.52 10.97 -6.89
CA ALA A 110 -8.28 10.74 -7.59
C ALA A 110 -8.04 11.90 -8.56
N ARG A 111 -6.94 12.63 -8.36
CA ARG A 111 -6.63 13.83 -9.16
C ARG A 111 -6.47 13.38 -10.60
N GLU A 112 -7.32 13.93 -11.48
CA GLU A 112 -7.19 13.77 -12.92
C GLU A 112 -5.88 14.43 -13.36
N GLY A 113 -5.00 13.64 -13.95
CA GLY A 113 -3.70 14.05 -14.48
C GLY A 113 -3.35 13.17 -15.67
#